data_AF-A0A7R9KAI1-F1
#
_entry.id   AF-A0A7R9KAI1-F1
#
_cell.length_a   1.000
_cell.length_b   1.000
_cell.length_c   1.000
_cell.angle_alpha   90.00
_cell.angle_beta   90.00
_cell.angle_gamma   90.00
#
_symmetry.space_group_name_H-M   'P 1'
#
loop_
_entity.id
_entity.type
_entity.pdbx_description
1 polymer ?
#
loop_
_entity_poly.entity_id
_entity_poly.type
_entity_poly.pdbx_seq_one_letter_code
_entity_poly.pdbx_strand_id
1 'polypeptide(L)'
;MFNDQVLAEKIGEETFGEDSLATLEDLIWLNDVTNGSDTLRLPVGVNGTEEIFRLGVNETEPTLVACSTTFGVTGVCRHLANCPLQTFKEELLVYLSYFCSIGRYVDFY
;
A
#
# COMPACT_ATOMS: atom_id res chain seq x y z
N MET A 1 22.16 -47.86 -15.01
CA MET A 1 21.63 -46.75 -15.82
C MET A 1 21.11 -45.71 -14.86
N PHE A 2 21.63 -44.49 -14.98
CA PHE A 2 21.55 -43.43 -13.99
C PHE A 2 20.18 -42.73 -14.02
N ASN A 3 19.74 -42.29 -12.84
CA ASN A 3 18.58 -41.41 -12.62
C ASN A 3 18.74 -40.10 -13.41
N ASP A 4 17.72 -39.73 -14.18
CA ASP A 4 17.63 -38.41 -14.79
C ASP A 4 17.16 -37.37 -13.75
N GLN A 5 18.14 -36.76 -13.08
CA GLN A 5 17.99 -35.48 -12.43
C GLN A 5 17.83 -34.38 -13.48
N VAL A 6 16.85 -33.50 -13.22
CA VAL A 6 16.98 -32.03 -13.24
C VAL A 6 17.67 -31.43 -14.47
N LEU A 7 16.89 -30.87 -15.40
CA LEU A 7 17.24 -29.69 -16.19
C LEU A 7 15.91 -29.11 -16.74
N ALA A 8 15.40 -28.05 -16.14
CA ALA A 8 15.64 -26.67 -16.57
C ALA A 8 14.73 -26.25 -17.74
N GLU A 9 13.51 -25.80 -17.43
CA GLU A 9 12.81 -24.82 -18.25
C GLU A 9 12.52 -23.59 -17.38
N LYS A 10 13.55 -22.75 -17.34
CA LYS A 10 13.53 -21.37 -16.84
C LYS A 10 13.07 -20.50 -18.01
N ILE A 11 11.78 -20.15 -18.09
CA ILE A 11 11.30 -19.13 -19.03
C ILE A 11 10.10 -18.39 -18.42
N GLY A 12 10.30 -17.10 -18.09
CA GLY A 12 9.19 -16.15 -17.83
C GLY A 12 9.28 -15.34 -16.54
N GLU A 13 10.44 -14.76 -16.22
CA GLU A 13 10.54 -13.61 -15.33
C GLU A 13 9.73 -12.43 -15.90
N GLU A 14 8.49 -12.28 -15.46
CA GLU A 14 7.88 -10.99 -15.15
C GLU A 14 7.27 -11.11 -13.74
N THR A 15 8.12 -11.42 -12.77
CA THR A 15 7.80 -11.12 -11.37
C THR A 15 7.67 -9.60 -11.27
N PHE A 16 6.44 -9.09 -11.29
CA PHE A 16 6.12 -7.94 -10.45
C PHE A 16 6.70 -8.32 -9.08
N GLY A 17 7.82 -7.68 -8.71
CA GLY A 17 8.59 -8.09 -7.54
C GLY A 17 7.63 -8.29 -6.38
N GLU A 18 7.78 -9.42 -5.68
CA GLU A 18 7.06 -9.69 -4.43
C GLU A 18 7.31 -8.50 -3.50
N ASP A 19 6.40 -7.53 -3.55
CA ASP A 19 6.37 -6.44 -2.61
C ASP A 19 6.01 -7.09 -1.29
N SER A 20 7.06 -7.41 -0.53
CA SER A 20 6.90 -8.23 0.65
C SER A 20 5.96 -7.49 1.60
N LEU A 21 5.11 -8.24 2.32
CA LEU A 21 4.25 -7.62 3.33
C LEU A 21 5.14 -6.99 4.41
N ALA A 22 4.86 -5.74 4.72
CA ALA A 22 5.41 -5.01 5.85
C ALA A 22 4.42 -5.04 7.02
N THR A 23 4.88 -4.60 8.19
CA THR A 23 3.98 -4.22 9.29
C THR A 23 3.82 -2.70 9.30
N LEU A 24 2.76 -2.19 9.95
CA LEU A 24 2.60 -0.74 10.11
C LEU A 24 3.78 -0.09 10.85
N GLU A 25 4.41 -0.83 11.77
CA GLU A 25 5.59 -0.37 12.51
C GLU A 25 6.83 -0.20 11.61
N ASP A 26 6.89 -0.91 10.49
CA ASP A 26 7.98 -0.80 9.52
C ASP A 26 7.89 0.50 8.69
N LEU A 27 6.69 1.10 8.58
CA LEU A 27 6.48 2.33 7.83
C LEU A 27 7.02 3.53 8.61
N ILE A 28 8.26 3.93 8.32
CA ILE A 28 9.00 4.93 9.10
C ILE A 28 8.25 6.26 9.15
N TRP A 29 7.71 6.69 8.00
CA TRP A 29 6.93 7.93 7.88
C TRP A 29 5.58 7.89 8.62
N LEU A 30 5.05 6.70 8.90
CA LEU A 30 3.73 6.55 9.52
C LEU A 30 3.72 7.14 10.94
N ASN A 31 4.82 6.98 11.67
CA ASN A 31 4.98 7.54 13.00
C ASN A 31 4.90 9.08 13.00
N ASP A 32 5.44 9.72 11.96
CA ASP A 32 5.47 11.18 11.84
C ASP A 32 4.06 11.76 11.58
N VAL A 33 3.18 11.01 10.91
CA VAL A 33 1.84 11.49 10.54
C VAL A 33 0.72 11.00 11.46
N THR A 34 0.91 9.90 12.18
CA THR A 34 -0.07 9.34 13.14
C THR A 34 0.01 9.99 14.52
N ASN A 35 1.22 10.46 14.89
CA ASN A 35 1.55 10.91 16.25
C ASN A 35 1.08 9.90 17.32
N GLY A 36 1.18 8.59 17.03
CA GLY A 36 0.75 7.51 17.92
C GLY A 36 -0.77 7.31 18.05
N SER A 37 -1.58 7.89 17.17
CA SER A 37 -3.05 7.74 17.15
C SER A 37 -3.53 6.97 15.91
N ASP A 38 -4.78 6.51 15.94
CA ASP A 38 -5.46 5.94 14.75
C ASP A 38 -5.71 6.99 13.65
N THR A 39 -5.44 8.27 13.91
CA THR A 39 -5.64 9.39 13.00
C THR A 39 -4.34 9.79 12.31
N LEU A 40 -4.39 10.02 11.00
CA LEU A 40 -3.26 10.39 10.16
C LEU A 40 -3.53 11.72 9.48
N ARG A 41 -2.51 12.58 9.41
CA ARG A 41 -2.55 13.81 8.62
C ARG A 41 -1.75 13.64 7.35
N LEU A 42 -2.43 13.70 6.20
CA LEU A 42 -1.80 13.53 4.90
C LEU A 42 -1.94 14.80 4.06
N PRO A 43 -0.90 15.25 3.35
CA PRO A 43 -0.93 16.46 2.51
C PRO A 43 -1.60 16.20 1.14
N VAL A 44 -2.80 15.60 1.13
CA VAL A 44 -3.54 15.22 -0.08
C VAL A 44 -4.64 16.21 -0.47
N GLY A 45 -4.87 17.24 0.35
CA GLY A 45 -5.88 18.26 0.05
C GLY A 45 -5.41 19.30 -0.97
N VAL A 46 -6.36 20.12 -1.41
CA VAL A 46 -6.14 21.14 -2.46
C VAL A 46 -5.05 22.14 -2.02
N ASN A 47 -4.04 22.36 -2.87
CA ASN A 47 -2.88 23.23 -2.60
C ASN A 47 -1.97 22.75 -1.45
N GLY A 48 -1.88 21.44 -1.22
CA GLY A 48 -1.01 20.87 -0.18
C GLY A 48 -1.55 21.02 1.23
N THR A 49 -2.85 21.32 1.38
CA THR A 49 -3.51 21.27 2.68
C THR A 49 -3.54 19.84 3.21
N GLU A 50 -3.32 19.68 4.50
CA GLU A 50 -3.45 18.38 5.15
C GLU A 50 -4.92 18.02 5.36
N GLU A 51 -5.25 16.76 5.06
CA GLU A 51 -6.53 16.14 5.40
C GLU A 51 -6.32 15.04 6.44
N ILE A 52 -7.37 14.78 7.23
CA ILE A 52 -7.33 13.84 8.36
C ILE A 52 -8.02 12.54 7.95
N PHE A 53 -7.29 11.43 8.05
CA PHE A 53 -7.75 10.07 7.76
C PHE A 53 -7.60 9.18 8.99
N ARG A 54 -8.17 7.97 8.93
CA ARG A 54 -8.04 6.92 9.94
C ARG A 54 -7.30 5.70 9.38
N LEU A 55 -6.46 5.07 10.20
CA LEU A 55 -5.74 3.84 9.86
C LEU A 55 -6.70 2.66 9.74
N GLY A 56 -7.71 2.61 10.61
CA GLY A 56 -8.67 1.51 10.61
C GLY A 56 -8.04 0.21 11.09
N VAL A 57 -7.13 0.28 12.06
CA VAL A 57 -6.49 -0.91 12.64
C VAL A 57 -7.57 -1.83 13.23
N ASN A 58 -7.63 -3.08 12.76
CA ASN A 58 -8.67 -4.07 13.08
C ASN A 58 -10.08 -3.75 12.55
N GLU A 59 -10.25 -2.77 11.67
CA GLU A 59 -11.51 -2.54 10.97
C GLU A 59 -11.60 -3.44 9.72
N THR A 60 -12.82 -3.85 9.38
CA THR A 60 -13.04 -4.72 8.23
C THR A 60 -12.90 -3.92 6.94
N GLU A 61 -12.12 -4.43 5.99
CA GLU A 61 -11.93 -3.79 4.68
C GLU A 61 -13.29 -3.56 4.00
N PRO A 62 -13.60 -2.34 3.53
CA PRO A 62 -14.80 -2.10 2.77
C PRO A 62 -14.78 -2.97 1.52
N THR A 63 -15.97 -3.33 1.07
CA THR A 63 -16.17 -4.14 -0.13
C THR A 63 -15.38 -3.54 -1.28
N LEU A 64 -14.40 -4.27 -1.81
CA LEU A 64 -13.44 -3.90 -2.87
C LEU A 64 -14.02 -2.84 -3.82
N VAL A 65 -13.74 -1.55 -3.56
CA VAL A 65 -14.20 -0.46 -4.41
C VAL A 65 -13.16 -0.27 -5.50
N ALA A 66 -13.60 -0.37 -6.77
CA ALA A 66 -12.73 -0.06 -7.90
C ALA A 66 -12.30 1.41 -7.83
N CYS A 67 -11.00 1.64 -7.87
CA CYS A 67 -10.38 2.97 -7.86
C CYS A 67 -9.48 3.15 -9.07
N SER A 68 -9.19 4.40 -9.43
CA SER A 68 -8.26 4.73 -10.50
C SER A 68 -7.21 5.72 -10.00
N THR A 69 -5.95 5.45 -10.30
CA THR A 69 -4.86 6.37 -9.97
C THR A 69 -4.98 7.67 -10.78
N THR A 70 -4.26 8.72 -10.38
CA THR A 70 -4.12 9.96 -11.17
C THR A 70 -3.53 9.71 -12.58
N PHE A 71 -2.88 8.56 -12.78
CA PHE A 71 -2.34 8.09 -14.05
C PHE A 71 -3.33 7.21 -14.85
N GLY A 72 -4.56 7.02 -14.38
CA GLY A 72 -5.61 6.27 -15.07
C GLY A 72 -5.52 4.75 -14.96
N VAL A 73 -4.71 4.22 -14.03
CA VAL A 73 -4.59 2.77 -13.79
C VAL A 73 -5.75 2.33 -12.90
N THR A 74 -6.53 1.33 -13.36
CA THR A 74 -7.74 0.83 -12.67
C THR A 74 -7.44 -0.41 -11.84
N GLY A 75 -7.89 -0.44 -10.59
CA GLY A 75 -7.61 -1.52 -9.64
C GLY A 75 -8.42 -1.36 -8.37
N VAL A 76 -7.98 -2.00 -7.28
CA VAL A 76 -8.78 -2.13 -6.07
C VAL A 76 -8.05 -1.51 -4.90
N CYS A 77 -8.72 -0.57 -4.23
CA CYS A 77 -8.11 0.14 -3.13
C CYS A 77 -8.31 -0.60 -1.81
N ARG A 78 -7.22 -0.70 -1.04
CA ARG A 78 -7.12 -1.48 0.20
C ARG A 78 -6.65 -0.61 1.34
N HIS A 79 -7.13 -0.91 2.55
CA HIS A 79 -6.65 -0.27 3.77
C HIS A 79 -5.16 -0.54 3.98
N LEU A 80 -4.39 0.53 4.24
CA LEU A 80 -2.98 0.43 4.58
C LEU A 80 -2.74 -0.47 5.80
N ALA A 81 -3.67 -0.45 6.77
CA ALA A 81 -3.60 -1.28 7.97
C ALA A 81 -3.72 -2.79 7.71
N ASN A 82 -4.34 -3.20 6.60
CA ASN A 82 -4.56 -4.61 6.31
C ASN A 82 -3.47 -5.20 5.40
N CYS A 83 -2.86 -4.38 4.55
CA CYS A 83 -1.89 -4.83 3.56
C CYS A 83 -0.69 -3.86 3.42
N PRO A 84 0.09 -3.57 4.47
CA PRO A 84 1.23 -2.67 4.32
C PRO A 84 2.30 -3.32 3.42
N LEU A 85 2.86 -2.56 2.48
CA LEU A 85 3.88 -3.03 1.53
C LEU A 85 5.25 -2.46 1.87
N GLN A 86 6.32 -3.24 1.64
CA GLN A 86 7.71 -2.77 1.85
C GLN A 86 8.07 -1.59 0.96
N THR A 87 7.50 -1.46 -0.25
CA THR A 87 7.68 -0.26 -1.09
C THR A 87 7.28 1.04 -0.39
N PHE A 88 6.35 1.00 0.58
CA PHE A 88 5.93 2.18 1.34
C PHE A 88 6.80 2.45 2.56
N LYS A 89 7.83 1.65 2.85
CA LYS A 89 8.55 1.72 4.12
C LYS A 89 9.18 3.08 4.42
N GLU A 90 9.87 3.64 3.45
CA GLU A 90 10.80 4.76 3.70
C GLU A 90 10.19 6.13 3.41
N GLU A 91 9.38 6.25 2.36
CA GLU A 91 8.95 7.55 1.85
C GLU A 91 7.42 7.69 1.76
N LEU A 92 6.87 8.68 2.47
CA LEU A 92 5.46 9.04 2.37
C LEU A 92 5.08 9.40 0.92
N LEU A 93 5.96 10.08 0.17
CA LEU A 93 5.69 10.46 -1.23
C LEU A 93 5.46 9.24 -2.13
N VAL A 94 6.17 8.13 -1.87
CA VAL A 94 5.96 6.88 -2.59
C VAL A 94 4.57 6.36 -2.30
N TYR A 95 4.18 6.26 -1.02
CA TYR A 95 2.82 5.87 -0.63
C TYR A 95 1.75 6.79 -1.27
N LEU A 96 1.96 8.11 -1.25
CA LEU A 96 1.02 9.09 -1.80
C LEU A 96 0.80 8.94 -3.31
N SER A 97 1.74 8.36 -4.05
CA SER A 97 1.55 8.08 -5.48
C SER A 97 0.55 6.96 -5.76
N TYR A 98 0.33 6.08 -4.77
CA TYR A 98 -0.66 5.00 -4.79
C TYR A 98 -1.89 5.32 -3.93
N PHE A 99 -1.91 6.47 -3.26
CA PHE A 99 -2.98 6.86 -2.36
C PHE A 99 -4.33 6.88 -3.08
N CYS A 100 -5.33 6.34 -2.40
CA CYS A 100 -6.71 6.50 -2.77
C CYS A 100 -7.54 6.85 -1.54
N SER A 101 -8.62 7.58 -1.78
CA SER A 101 -9.59 7.92 -0.73
C SER A 101 -10.85 7.07 -0.89
N ILE A 102 -11.05 6.05 -0.05
CA ILE A 102 -12.37 5.46 0.18
C ILE A 102 -12.89 5.98 1.53
N GLY A 103 -13.70 7.03 1.47
CA GLY A 103 -14.28 7.62 2.68
C GLY A 103 -13.24 8.35 3.53
N ARG A 104 -13.01 7.90 4.77
CA ARG A 104 -12.11 8.54 5.74
C ARG A 104 -10.90 7.69 6.13
N TYR A 105 -10.59 6.64 5.36
CA TYR A 105 -9.49 5.73 5.65
C TYR A 105 -8.26 6.03 4.80
N VAL A 106 -7.10 5.57 5.25
CA VAL A 106 -5.86 5.58 4.46
C VAL A 106 -5.80 4.33 3.59
N ASP A 107 -6.02 4.51 2.29
CA ASP A 107 -6.05 3.42 1.32
C ASP A 107 -4.96 3.58 0.26
N PHE A 108 -4.61 2.47 -0.39
CA PHE A 108 -3.71 2.47 -1.54
C PHE A 108 -4.14 1.45 -2.60
N TYR A 109 -3.66 1.66 -3.83
CA TYR A 109 -3.84 0.79 -4.99
C TYR A 109 -2.90 -0.42 -4.99
#